data_AF-A0A4Q3F8W7-F1
#
_entry.id   AF-A0A4Q3F8W7-F1
#
_cell.length_a   1.000
_cell.length_b   1.000
_cell.length_c   1.000
_cell.angle_alpha   90.00
_cell.angle_beta   90.00
_cell.angle_gamma   90.00
#
_symmetry.space_group_name_H-M   'P 1'
#
loop_
_entity.id
_entity.type
_entity.pdbx_description
1 polymer ?
#
loop_
_entity_poly.entity_id
_entity_poly.type
_entity_poly.pdbx_seq_one_letter_code
_entity_poly.pdbx_strand_id
1 'polypeptide(L)'
;MDEVLADVIAKFEALYKKNHPEEALRQQKNGEEFYAILPEHISGDFRKHIYEKGFFRDLEVIKDSQRVVKELDKKYDVFIVSAAMEFRNSLEDKVDWLADHFPFISWQRT
;
A
#
# COMPACT_ATOMS: atom_id res chain seq x y z
N MET A 1 0.06 7.49 1.98
CA MET A 1 -0.59 6.31 2.60
C MET A 1 0.23 5.07 2.29
N ASP A 2 0.35 4.76 1.00
CA ASP A 2 1.20 3.69 0.48
C ASP A 2 2.66 3.87 0.91
N GLU A 3 3.33 2.77 1.24
CA GLU A 3 4.75 2.70 1.67
C GLU A 3 5.09 3.49 2.95
N VAL A 4 4.06 3.97 3.68
CA VAL A 4 4.20 4.63 4.98
C VAL A 4 3.27 4.01 6.03
N LEU A 5 2.00 3.82 5.68
CA LEU A 5 0.99 3.19 6.52
C LEU A 5 0.59 1.81 6.00
N ALA A 6 0.47 1.67 4.68
CA ALA A 6 0.06 0.45 3.99
C ALA A 6 1.23 -0.12 3.19
N ASP A 7 1.56 -1.39 3.37
CA ASP A 7 2.71 -2.07 2.77
C ASP A 7 2.39 -2.62 1.37
N VAL A 8 2.44 -1.72 0.39
CA VAL A 8 2.20 -2.06 -1.02
C VAL A 8 3.32 -2.95 -1.59
N ILE A 9 4.56 -2.79 -1.11
CA ILE A 9 5.70 -3.58 -1.57
C ILE A 9 5.53 -5.04 -1.14
N ALA A 10 5.16 -5.29 0.12
CA ALA A 10 4.89 -6.65 0.60
C ALA A 10 3.76 -7.33 -0.18
N LYS A 11 2.71 -6.60 -0.55
CA LYS A 11 1.63 -7.12 -1.41
C LYS A 11 2.15 -7.54 -2.78
N PHE A 12 2.96 -6.69 -3.41
CA PHE A 12 3.58 -7.02 -4.69
C PHE A 12 4.54 -8.20 -4.61
N GLU A 13 5.37 -8.28 -3.56
CA GLU A 13 6.23 -9.45 -3.34
C GLU A 13 5.42 -10.75 -3.19
N ALA A 14 4.32 -10.70 -2.43
CA ALA A 14 3.46 -11.86 -2.23
C ALA A 14 2.79 -12.30 -3.53
N LEU A 15 2.30 -11.36 -4.34
CA LEU A 15 1.75 -11.63 -5.67
C LEU A 15 2.82 -12.23 -6.60
N TYR A 16 4.05 -11.72 -6.54
CA TYR A 16 5.14 -12.20 -7.39
C TYR A 16 5.49 -13.64 -7.04
N LYS A 17 5.72 -13.93 -5.75
CA LYS A 17 6.02 -15.29 -5.25
C LYS A 17 4.90 -16.28 -5.57
N LYS A 18 3.64 -15.82 -5.53
CA LYS A 18 2.47 -16.63 -5.87
C LYS A 18 2.41 -16.96 -7.37
N ASN A 19 2.65 -15.98 -8.23
CA ASN A 19 2.51 -16.14 -9.68
C ASN A 19 3.75 -16.75 -10.33
N HIS A 20 4.92 -16.59 -9.72
CA HIS A 20 6.23 -17.03 -10.23
C HIS A 20 7.00 -17.82 -9.16
N PRO A 21 6.49 -18.97 -8.69
CA PRO A 21 7.09 -19.70 -7.56
C PRO A 21 8.50 -20.25 -7.83
N GLU A 22 8.87 -20.39 -9.10
CA GLU A 22 10.19 -20.90 -9.52
C GLU A 22 11.22 -19.78 -9.77
N GLU A 23 10.78 -18.51 -9.83
CA GLU A 23 11.66 -17.38 -10.13
C GLU A 23 12.03 -16.62 -8.84
N ALA A 24 13.32 -16.50 -8.57
CA ALA A 24 13.80 -15.73 -7.43
C ALA A 24 13.57 -14.22 -7.67
N LEU A 25 12.94 -13.55 -6.69
CA LEU A 25 12.83 -12.09 -6.70
C LEU A 25 14.17 -11.48 -6.29
N ARG A 26 14.69 -10.58 -7.12
CA ARG A 26 15.91 -9.82 -6.80
C ARG A 26 15.66 -8.92 -5.59
N GLN A 27 16.67 -8.78 -4.73
CA GLN A 27 16.62 -7.79 -3.66
C GLN A 27 16.53 -6.35 -4.21
N GLN A 28 15.56 -5.59 -3.70
CA GLN A 28 15.40 -4.16 -3.98
C GLN A 28 16.49 -3.35 -3.27
N LYS A 29 17.09 -2.39 -3.98
CA LYS A 29 18.04 -1.43 -3.39
C LYS A 29 17.33 -0.15 -2.97
N ASN A 30 17.95 0.62 -2.08
CA ASN A 30 17.39 1.90 -1.64
C ASN A 30 17.17 2.85 -2.82
N GLY A 31 15.96 3.40 -2.92
CA GLY A 31 15.56 4.34 -3.99
C GLY A 31 15.22 3.68 -5.32
N GLU A 32 15.23 2.34 -5.39
CA GLU A 32 14.82 1.60 -6.57
C GLU A 32 13.32 1.30 -6.52
N GLU A 33 12.60 1.56 -7.62
CA GLU A 33 11.19 1.20 -7.76
C GLU A 33 11.01 -0.33 -7.79
N PHE A 34 9.93 -0.86 -7.23
CA PHE A 34 9.66 -2.30 -7.25
C PHE A 34 9.62 -2.86 -8.68
N TYR A 35 9.02 -2.13 -9.62
CA TYR A 35 8.94 -2.58 -11.02
C TYR A 35 10.31 -2.68 -11.70
N ALA A 36 11.33 -1.96 -11.21
CA ALA A 36 12.68 -2.02 -11.75
C ALA A 36 13.47 -3.26 -11.29
N ILE A 37 12.97 -3.98 -10.28
CA ILE A 37 13.59 -5.25 -9.83
C ILE A 37 12.97 -6.48 -10.48
N LEU A 38 11.84 -6.33 -11.16
CA LEU A 38 11.15 -7.41 -11.85
C LEU A 38 11.88 -7.78 -13.16
N PRO A 39 11.88 -9.07 -13.55
CA PRO A 39 12.30 -9.48 -14.88
C PRO A 39 11.53 -8.72 -15.97
N GLU A 40 12.21 -8.38 -17.06
CA GLU A 40 11.64 -7.56 -18.15
C GLU A 40 10.32 -8.13 -18.69
N HIS A 41 10.28 -9.45 -18.87
CA HIS A 41 9.11 -10.19 -19.36
C HIS A 41 7.91 -10.22 -18.39
N ILE A 42 8.07 -9.79 -17.13
CA ILE A 42 7.03 -9.75 -16.10
C ILE A 42 6.59 -8.30 -15.82
N SER A 43 7.54 -7.36 -15.83
CA SER A 43 7.39 -5.99 -15.34
C SER A 43 6.14 -5.24 -15.85
N GLY A 44 5.82 -5.36 -17.14
CA GLY A 44 4.68 -4.66 -17.77
C GLY A 44 3.31 -5.20 -17.36
N ASP A 45 3.20 -6.52 -17.17
CA ASP A 45 1.95 -7.15 -16.76
C ASP A 45 1.69 -6.98 -15.27
N PHE A 46 2.75 -6.93 -14.47
CA PHE A 46 2.65 -6.87 -13.01
C PHE A 46 2.00 -5.59 -12.50
N ARG A 47 2.18 -4.46 -13.21
CA ARG A 47 1.55 -3.17 -12.87
C ARG A 47 0.02 -3.23 -13.00
N LYS A 48 -0.56 -4.20 -13.71
CA LYS A 48 -2.01 -4.33 -13.86
C LYS A 48 -2.72 -4.63 -12.54
N HIS A 49 -2.04 -5.29 -11.60
CA HIS A 49 -2.63 -5.63 -10.30
C HIS A 49 -3.10 -4.41 -9.51
N ILE A 50 -2.45 -3.25 -9.65
CA ILE A 50 -2.85 -2.02 -8.95
C ILE A 50 -4.21 -1.47 -9.39
N TYR A 51 -4.72 -1.91 -10.54
CA TYR A 51 -6.04 -1.53 -11.06
C TYR A 51 -7.15 -2.48 -10.59
N GLU A 52 -6.81 -3.63 -10.00
CA GLU A 52 -7.78 -4.61 -9.54
C GLU A 52 -8.58 -4.07 -8.35
N LYS A 53 -9.90 -4.30 -8.36
CA LYS A 53 -10.73 -3.98 -7.19
C LYS A 53 -10.29 -4.87 -6.02
N GLY A 54 -10.08 -4.26 -4.87
CA GLY A 54 -9.62 -4.93 -3.67
C GLY A 54 -8.09 -4.92 -3.51
N PHE A 55 -7.31 -4.46 -4.50
CA PHE A 55 -5.85 -4.44 -4.39
C PHE A 55 -5.36 -3.66 -3.16
N PHE A 56 -5.99 -2.51 -2.89
CA PHE A 56 -5.62 -1.68 -1.74
C PHE A 56 -6.35 -2.09 -0.45
N ARG A 57 -7.36 -2.95 -0.54
CA ARG A 57 -8.29 -3.22 0.56
C ARG A 57 -7.72 -4.16 1.62
N ASP A 58 -6.78 -5.01 1.22
CA ASP A 58 -6.17 -6.04 2.06
C ASP A 58 -4.65 -5.84 2.22
N LEU A 59 -4.18 -4.59 2.08
CA LEU A 59 -2.79 -4.25 2.33
C LEU A 59 -2.42 -4.45 3.79
N GLU A 60 -1.25 -5.01 4.02
CA GLU A 60 -0.71 -5.13 5.37
C GLU A 60 -0.39 -3.75 5.95
N VAL A 61 -0.57 -3.60 7.26
CA VAL A 61 -0.23 -2.36 7.96
C VAL A 61 1.26 -2.33 8.24
N ILE A 62 1.93 -1.23 7.87
CA ILE A 62 3.35 -1.04 8.17
C ILE A 62 3.55 -1.02 9.69
N LYS A 63 4.55 -1.76 10.15
CA LYS A 63 4.86 -1.98 11.56
C LYS A 63 4.85 -0.67 12.36
N ASP A 64 4.23 -0.70 13.53
CA ASP A 64 4.14 0.41 14.49
C ASP A 64 3.36 1.65 14.01
N SER A 65 2.95 1.74 12.74
CA SER A 65 2.29 2.93 12.17
C SER A 65 1.02 3.32 12.92
N GLN A 66 0.12 2.37 13.22
CA GLN A 66 -1.10 2.64 14.00
C GLN A 66 -0.79 3.27 15.37
N ARG A 67 0.18 2.70 16.09
CA ARG A 67 0.59 3.19 17.41
C ARG A 67 1.18 4.60 17.32
N VAL A 68 2.11 4.81 16.39
CA VAL A 68 2.81 6.10 16.24
C VAL A 68 1.85 7.19 15.79
N VAL A 69 1.03 6.92 14.77
CA VAL A 69 0.06 7.90 14.25
C VAL A 69 -0.98 8.24 15.32
N LYS A 70 -1.42 7.27 16.13
CA LYS A 70 -2.32 7.54 17.27
C LYS A 70 -1.69 8.46 18.32
N GLU A 71 -0.40 8.34 18.60
CA GLU A 71 0.28 9.26 19.51
C GLU A 71 0.47 10.66 18.92
N LEU A 72 0.67 10.76 17.60
CA LEU A 72 0.71 12.05 16.90
C LEU A 72 -0.66 12.73 16.90
N ASP A 73 -1.72 11.97 16.67
CA ASP A 73 -3.11 12.46 16.63
C ASP A 73 -3.58 13.12 17.94
N LYS A 74 -2.98 12.73 19.08
CA LYS A 74 -3.23 13.38 20.38
C LYS A 74 -2.66 14.80 20.48
N LYS A 75 -1.71 15.16 19.61
CA LYS A 75 -0.93 16.40 19.69
C LYS A 75 -1.11 17.29 18.47
N TYR A 76 -1.52 16.72 17.34
CA TYR A 76 -1.58 17.36 16.05
C TYR A 76 -2.84 16.94 15.31
N ASP A 77 -3.34 17.82 14.44
CA ASP A 77 -4.34 17.44 13.46
C ASP A 77 -3.68 16.62 12.35
N VAL A 78 -3.90 15.30 12.38
CA VAL A 78 -3.34 14.38 11.40
C VAL A 78 -4.28 14.25 10.20
N PHE A 79 -3.75 14.50 9.00
CA PHE A 79 -4.46 14.27 7.75
C PHE A 79 -3.75 13.19 6.94
N ILE A 80 -4.54 12.28 6.36
CA ILE A 80 -4.03 11.29 5.43
C ILE A 80 -4.22 11.82 4.01
N VAL A 81 -3.09 12.05 3.32
CA VAL A 81 -3.06 12.45 1.92
C VAL A 81 -2.58 11.27 1.09
N SER A 82 -3.35 10.92 0.06
CA SER A 82 -3.03 9.84 -0.86
C SER A 82 -3.52 10.17 -2.27
N ALA A 83 -2.75 9.78 -3.28
CA ALA A 83 -3.25 9.72 -4.64
C ALA A 83 -4.28 8.58 -4.75
N ALA A 84 -5.36 8.83 -5.51
CA ALA A 84 -6.41 7.84 -5.78
C ALA A 84 -7.02 7.99 -7.19
N MET A 85 -6.85 9.15 -7.84
CA MET A 85 -7.44 9.42 -9.16
C MET A 85 -6.80 8.60 -10.29
N GLU A 86 -5.55 8.16 -10.12
CA GLU A 86 -4.84 7.32 -11.11
C GLU A 86 -5.49 5.94 -11.24
N PHE A 87 -6.05 5.40 -10.16
CA PHE A 87 -6.59 4.04 -10.11
C PHE A 87 -8.06 4.07 -9.68
N ARG A 88 -8.98 3.89 -10.64
CA ARG A 88 -10.46 3.97 -10.47
C ARG A 88 -10.97 3.31 -9.18
N ASN A 89 -10.48 2.10 -8.87
CA ASN A 89 -10.96 1.29 -7.74
C ASN A 89 -10.30 1.65 -6.40
N SER A 90 -9.22 2.44 -6.43
CA SER A 90 -8.41 2.68 -5.23
C SER A 90 -9.07 3.59 -4.21
N LEU A 91 -9.96 4.50 -4.61
CA LEU A 91 -10.57 5.44 -3.67
C LEU A 91 -11.41 4.73 -2.61
N GLU A 92 -12.33 3.85 -3.05
CA GLU A 92 -13.19 3.05 -2.17
C GLU A 92 -12.32 2.17 -1.26
N ASP A 93 -11.41 1.40 -1.85
CA ASP A 93 -10.52 0.50 -1.12
C ASP A 93 -9.68 1.22 -0.05
N LYS A 94 -9.08 2.38 -0.39
CA LYS A 94 -8.22 3.16 0.52
C LYS A 94 -9.02 3.77 1.67
N VAL A 95 -10.24 4.25 1.41
CA VAL A 95 -11.12 4.81 2.44
C VAL A 95 -11.53 3.72 3.43
N ASP A 96 -11.98 2.58 2.93
CA ASP A 96 -12.41 1.46 3.77
C ASP A 96 -11.23 0.85 4.55
N TRP A 97 -10.07 0.70 3.90
CA TRP A 97 -8.84 0.26 4.56
C TRP A 97 -8.43 1.20 5.69
N LEU A 98 -8.49 2.52 5.47
CA LEU A 98 -8.15 3.49 6.51
C LEU A 98 -9.14 3.42 7.69
N ALA A 99 -10.43 3.25 7.41
CA ALA A 99 -11.46 3.13 8.46
C ALA A 99 -11.24 1.90 9.35
N ASP A 100 -10.88 0.76 8.75
CA ASP A 100 -10.61 -0.49 9.49
C ASP A 100 -9.34 -0.40 10.35
N HIS A 101 -8.26 0.12 9.77
CA HIS A 101 -6.94 0.06 10.39
C HIS A 101 -6.62 1.29 11.25
N PHE A 102 -7.20 2.45 10.96
CA PHE A 102 -6.95 3.70 11.70
C PHE A 102 -8.28 4.36 12.13
N PRO A 103 -9.15 3.66 12.87
CA PRO A 103 -10.51 4.14 13.19
C PRO A 103 -10.55 5.41 14.07
N PHE A 104 -9.41 5.81 14.63
CA PHE A 104 -9.26 7.05 15.39
C PHE A 104 -9.06 8.28 14.48
N ILE A 105 -8.75 8.10 13.20
CA ILE A 105 -8.68 9.18 12.22
C ILE A 105 -10.05 9.33 11.56
N SER A 106 -10.79 10.36 11.96
CA SER A 106 -12.11 10.68 11.39
C SER A 106 -12.01 11.74 10.30
N TRP A 107 -12.93 11.70 9.33
CA TRP A 107 -13.10 12.77 8.33
C TRP A 107 -13.64 14.07 8.94
N GLN A 108 -14.35 13.96 10.07
CA GLN A 108 -14.73 15.09 10.92
C GLN A 108 -13.81 15.16 12.14
N ARG A 109 -13.23 16.34 12.37
CA ARG A 109 -12.61 16.70 13.63
C ARG A 109 -13.66 17.44 14.47
N THR A 110 -14.03 16.88 15.62
CA THR A 110 -14.88 17.51 16.64
C THR A 110 -14.07 17.92 17.84
#